data_AF-A0A180GZR0-F1
#
_entry.id   AF-A0A180GZR0-F1
#
_cell.length_a   1.000
_cell.length_b   1.000
_cell.length_c   1.000
_cell.angle_alpha   90.00
_cell.angle_beta   90.00
_cell.angle_gamma   90.00
#
_symmetry.space_group_name_H-M   'P 1'
#
loop_
_entity.id
_entity.type
_entity.pdbx_description
1 polymer ?
#
loop_
_entity_poly.entity_id
_entity_poly.type
_entity_poly.pdbx_seq_one_letter_code
_entity_poly.pdbx_strand_id
1 'polypeptide(L)'
;MVEHLEGKDAESQAISDLAIVAFWGLARLAELTYDKQCGTLDQSTSLLTSDVQASSTNSVLLILRDTKTSAPGETQCIVLNGQPNKLCPVRAVLRRLKEADGAVTSLFGYHLDGARQHLTRGRVTRVAHAIWELGGFHGITGHSFRVGGASLRFALGISAEEICTIGRWKSNAYLLYIREYS
;
A
#
# COMPACT_ATOMS: atom_id res chain seq x y z
N MET A 1 4.13 -13.02 5.73
CA MET A 1 2.75 -12.51 5.45
C MET A 1 2.26 -12.85 4.05
N VAL A 2 2.89 -12.36 2.97
CA VAL A 2 2.46 -12.66 1.59
C VAL A 2 2.38 -14.17 1.33
N GLU A 3 3.39 -14.94 1.74
CA GLU A 3 3.39 -16.41 1.61
C GLU A 3 2.25 -17.09 2.37
N HIS A 4 1.79 -16.50 3.48
CA HIS A 4 0.67 -17.05 4.26
C HIS A 4 -0.69 -16.70 3.65
N LEU A 5 -0.74 -15.78 2.68
CA LEU A 5 -1.94 -15.32 1.99
C LEU A 5 -2.01 -15.85 0.54
N GLU A 6 -0.87 -16.26 -0.02
CA GLU A 6 -0.76 -16.74 -1.40
C GLU A 6 -1.66 -17.95 -1.64
N GLY A 7 -2.46 -17.89 -2.71
CA GLY A 7 -3.30 -19.00 -3.16
C GLY A 7 -4.56 -19.32 -2.33
N LYS A 8 -4.89 -18.50 -1.31
CA LYS A 8 -6.06 -18.76 -0.44
C LYS A 8 -7.40 -18.37 -1.07
N ASP A 9 -7.66 -17.06 -1.13
CA ASP A 9 -8.91 -16.49 -1.62
C ASP A 9 -8.67 -15.09 -2.19
N ALA A 10 -9.70 -14.50 -2.81
CA ALA A 10 -9.62 -13.20 -3.45
C ALA A 10 -9.30 -12.08 -2.44
N GLU A 11 -9.81 -12.19 -1.21
CA GLU A 11 -9.51 -11.25 -0.11
C GLU A 11 -8.03 -11.30 0.27
N SER A 12 -7.49 -12.49 0.49
CA SER A 12 -6.09 -12.73 0.86
C SER A 12 -5.14 -12.19 -0.20
N GLN A 13 -5.47 -12.40 -1.48
CA GLN A 13 -4.69 -11.83 -2.58
C GLN A 13 -4.76 -10.30 -2.59
N ALA A 14 -5.94 -9.71 -2.34
CA ALA A 14 -6.09 -8.26 -2.26
C ALA A 14 -5.28 -7.66 -1.11
N ILE A 15 -5.29 -8.29 0.07
CA ILE A 15 -4.53 -7.87 1.25
C ILE A 15 -3.03 -7.99 0.99
N SER A 16 -2.60 -9.07 0.35
CA SER A 16 -1.19 -9.27 -0.04
C SER A 16 -0.72 -8.17 -1.01
N ASP A 17 -1.51 -7.88 -2.05
CA ASP A 17 -1.20 -6.84 -3.02
C ASP A 17 -1.14 -5.44 -2.37
N LEU A 18 -2.09 -5.15 -1.47
CA LEU A 18 -2.10 -3.92 -0.66
C LEU A 18 -0.83 -3.80 0.18
N ALA A 19 -0.43 -4.86 0.86
CA ALA A 19 0.74 -4.86 1.72
C ALA A 19 2.05 -4.63 0.94
N ILE A 20 2.19 -5.25 -0.23
CA ILE A 20 3.33 -5.03 -1.12
C ILE A 20 3.40 -3.55 -1.50
N VAL A 21 2.27 -2.96 -1.90
CA VAL A 21 2.21 -1.54 -2.28
C VAL A 21 2.46 -0.63 -1.08
N ALA A 22 1.93 -0.95 0.10
CA ALA A 22 2.18 -0.19 1.32
C ALA A 22 3.66 -0.16 1.68
N PHE A 23 4.33 -1.30 1.59
CA PHE A 23 5.74 -1.46 1.90
C PHE A 23 6.64 -0.72 0.91
N TRP A 24 6.46 -0.96 -0.40
CA TRP A 24 7.30 -0.32 -1.41
C TRP A 24 6.97 1.15 -1.63
N GLY A 25 5.72 1.57 -1.46
CA GLY A 25 5.30 2.96 -1.61
C GLY A 25 5.46 3.81 -0.36
N LEU A 26 5.96 3.23 0.75
CA LEU A 26 5.96 3.84 2.08
C LEU A 26 4.60 4.45 2.43
N ALA A 27 3.52 3.79 1.99
CA ALA A 27 2.17 4.31 2.09
C ALA A 27 1.63 4.19 3.52
N ARG A 28 0.77 5.13 3.91
CA ARG A 28 -0.06 4.92 5.11
C ARG A 28 -1.14 3.91 4.74
N LEU A 29 -1.48 2.97 5.63
CA LEU A 29 -2.59 2.05 5.35
C LEU A 29 -3.89 2.81 5.03
N ALA A 30 -4.15 3.93 5.72
CA ALA A 30 -5.31 4.77 5.47
C ALA A 30 -5.37 5.37 4.05
N GLU A 31 -4.24 5.48 3.33
CA GLU A 31 -4.19 5.92 1.93
C GLU A 31 -4.63 4.81 0.96
N LEU A 32 -4.59 3.54 1.40
CA LEU A 32 -4.84 2.36 0.56
C LEU A 32 -6.09 1.56 0.98
N THR A 33 -6.77 1.98 2.05
CA THR A 33 -7.94 1.29 2.63
C THR A 33 -9.14 2.21 2.67
N TYR A 34 -10.33 1.63 2.83
CA TYR A 34 -11.61 2.33 2.72
C TYR A 34 -12.39 2.30 4.05
N ASP A 35 -13.31 3.26 4.22
CA ASP A 35 -14.10 3.39 5.45
C ASP A 35 -15.18 2.31 5.59
N LYS A 36 -15.68 1.81 4.47
CA LYS A 36 -16.74 0.79 4.44
C LYS A 36 -16.38 -0.35 3.50
N GLN A 37 -16.86 -1.54 3.84
CA GLN A 37 -16.60 -2.75 3.07
C GLN A 37 -17.44 -2.82 1.78
N CYS A 38 -18.63 -2.23 1.76
CA CYS A 38 -19.54 -2.28 0.62
C CYS A 38 -20.23 -0.94 0.37
N GLY A 39 -20.81 -0.78 -0.83
CA GLY A 39 -21.55 0.40 -1.25
C GLY A 39 -20.69 1.47 -1.93
N THR A 40 -21.20 2.68 -2.03
CA THR A 40 -20.60 3.78 -2.81
C THR A 40 -19.40 4.43 -2.13
N LEU A 41 -18.21 4.39 -2.73
CA LEU A 41 -17.06 5.09 -2.17
C LEU A 41 -17.18 6.61 -2.33
N ASP A 42 -16.60 7.34 -1.38
CA ASP A 42 -16.33 8.76 -1.54
C ASP A 42 -15.14 8.93 -2.49
N GLN A 43 -15.42 9.31 -3.74
CA GLN A 43 -14.42 9.45 -4.79
C GLN A 43 -13.48 10.65 -4.60
N SER A 44 -13.77 11.54 -3.65
CA SER A 44 -12.91 12.67 -3.33
C SER A 44 -11.73 12.28 -2.44
N THR A 45 -11.87 11.21 -1.65
CA THR A 45 -10.88 10.78 -0.64
C THR A 45 -10.38 9.35 -0.84
N SER A 46 -11.09 8.53 -1.62
CA SER A 46 -10.74 7.13 -1.86
C SER A 46 -9.77 6.96 -3.02
N LEU A 47 -8.78 6.07 -2.87
CA LEU A 47 -7.91 5.65 -3.98
C LEU A 47 -8.66 4.68 -4.92
N LEU A 48 -8.88 5.09 -6.16
CA LEU A 48 -9.62 4.31 -7.15
C LEU A 48 -8.71 3.67 -8.19
N THR A 49 -9.27 2.74 -8.97
CA THR A 49 -8.61 2.16 -10.16
C THR A 49 -8.27 3.22 -11.21
N SER A 50 -9.08 4.27 -11.32
CA SER A 50 -8.85 5.41 -12.22
C SER A 50 -7.72 6.35 -11.78
N ASP A 51 -7.22 6.20 -10.55
CA ASP A 51 -6.13 7.00 -9.99
C ASP A 51 -4.76 6.38 -10.24
N VAL A 52 -4.71 5.30 -11.02
CA VAL A 52 -3.48 4.61 -11.41
C VAL A 52 -3.01 5.13 -12.77
N GLN A 53 -1.80 5.68 -12.82
CA GLN A 53 -1.16 6.12 -14.07
C GLN A 53 0.14 5.35 -14.32
N ALA A 54 0.35 4.88 -15.54
CA ALA A 54 1.65 4.39 -15.97
C ALA A 54 2.59 5.58 -16.21
N SER A 55 3.76 5.60 -15.55
CA SER A 55 4.70 6.72 -15.64
C SER A 55 5.92 6.41 -16.51
N SER A 56 6.27 5.13 -16.69
CA SER A 56 7.34 4.64 -17.58
C SER A 56 7.15 3.15 -17.90
N THR A 57 8.07 2.53 -18.64
CA THR A 57 8.01 1.09 -19.01
C THR A 57 7.95 0.14 -17.81
N ASN A 58 8.31 0.57 -16.60
CA ASN A 58 8.23 -0.28 -15.40
C ASN A 58 7.95 0.51 -14.10
N SER A 59 7.15 1.58 -14.19
CA SER A 59 6.71 2.32 -13.01
C SER A 59 5.23 2.70 -13.07
N VAL A 60 4.60 2.74 -11.91
CA VAL A 60 3.20 3.12 -11.72
C VAL A 60 3.11 4.22 -10.69
N LEU A 61 2.28 5.21 -10.98
CA LEU A 61 1.91 6.31 -10.10
C LEU A 61 0.52 6.05 -9.52
N LEU A 62 0.39 6.12 -8.20
CA LEU A 62 -0.90 6.15 -7.53
C LEU A 62 -1.20 7.59 -7.09
N ILE A 63 -2.28 8.15 -7.57
CA ILE A 63 -2.71 9.50 -7.28
C ILE A 63 -3.58 9.49 -6.02
N LEU A 64 -3.11 10.13 -4.96
CA LEU A 64 -3.85 10.27 -3.71
C LEU A 64 -4.67 11.57 -3.77
N ARG A 65 -5.99 11.42 -3.78
CA ARG A 65 -6.93 12.54 -3.76
C ARG A 65 -7.12 13.04 -2.33
N ASP A 66 -7.20 14.36 -2.20
CA ASP A 66 -7.53 15.12 -0.99
C ASP A 66 -7.02 14.50 0.32
N THR A 67 -5.68 14.36 0.42
CA THR A 67 -5.08 13.90 1.67
C THR A 67 -5.17 15.02 2.71
N LYS A 68 -5.59 14.70 3.93
CA LYS A 68 -5.67 15.62 5.11
C LYS A 68 -4.40 16.43 5.41
N THR A 69 -3.30 16.19 4.72
CA THR A 69 -1.99 16.81 4.92
C THR A 69 -1.49 17.65 3.73
N SER A 70 -2.26 17.73 2.66
CA SER A 70 -2.01 18.59 1.50
C SER A 70 -2.63 19.96 1.69
N ALA A 71 -1.96 21.00 1.18
CA ALA A 71 -2.66 22.27 0.96
C ALA A 71 -3.78 22.05 -0.08
N PRO A 72 -4.86 22.86 -0.07
CA PRO A 72 -5.91 22.78 -1.08
C PRO A 72 -5.30 22.84 -2.49
N GLY A 73 -5.48 21.80 -3.30
CA GLY A 73 -4.95 21.70 -4.67
C GLY A 73 -3.64 20.93 -4.85
N GLU A 74 -2.97 20.46 -3.78
CA GLU A 74 -1.78 19.60 -3.90
C GLU A 74 -2.13 18.11 -3.89
N THR A 75 -2.11 17.52 -5.08
CA THR A 75 -2.21 16.07 -5.28
C THR A 75 -0.94 15.38 -4.80
N GLN A 76 -1.04 14.45 -3.85
CA GLN A 76 0.09 13.60 -3.46
C GLN A 76 0.12 12.36 -4.34
N CYS A 77 1.31 11.88 -4.65
CA CYS A 77 1.46 10.66 -5.43
C CYS A 77 2.37 9.65 -4.73
N ILE A 78 2.10 8.38 -4.98
CA ILE A 78 2.98 7.26 -4.64
C ILE A 78 3.60 6.75 -5.94
N VAL A 79 4.92 6.88 -6.06
CA VAL A 79 5.67 6.32 -7.18
C VAL A 79 6.10 4.90 -6.82
N LEU A 80 5.73 3.92 -7.65
CA LEU A 80 6.07 2.52 -7.49
C LEU A 80 6.94 2.06 -8.64
N ASN A 81 8.16 1.60 -8.32
CA ASN A 81 9.10 1.04 -9.29
C ASN A 81 9.02 -0.48 -9.28
N GLY A 82 9.03 -1.08 -10.47
CA GLY A 82 8.99 -2.53 -10.62
C GLY A 82 10.20 -3.19 -9.99
N GLN A 83 9.97 -4.36 -9.37
CA GLN A 83 11.01 -5.20 -8.76
C GLN A 83 11.12 -6.54 -9.50
N PRO A 84 12.33 -7.10 -9.68
CA PRO A 84 12.54 -8.36 -10.37
C PRO A 84 12.22 -9.58 -9.48
N ASN A 85 11.23 -9.48 -8.60
CA ASN A 85 10.85 -10.53 -7.64
C ASN A 85 9.34 -10.54 -7.39
N LYS A 86 8.81 -11.62 -6.79
CA LYS A 86 7.37 -11.84 -6.55
C LYS A 86 6.67 -10.70 -5.79
N LEU A 87 7.43 -9.91 -5.02
CA LEU A 87 6.95 -8.76 -4.25
C LEU A 87 6.97 -7.46 -5.07
N CYS A 88 6.86 -7.54 -6.39
CA CYS A 88 6.85 -6.36 -7.25
C CYS A 88 5.56 -5.53 -7.05
N PRO A 89 5.67 -4.24 -6.68
CA PRO A 89 4.50 -3.40 -6.43
C PRO A 89 3.75 -3.04 -7.71
N VAL A 90 4.45 -2.87 -8.83
CA VAL A 90 3.82 -2.67 -10.16
C VAL A 90 2.95 -3.88 -10.51
N ARG A 91 3.46 -5.10 -10.35
CA ARG A 91 2.67 -6.32 -10.61
C ARG A 91 1.50 -6.49 -9.64
N ALA A 92 1.65 -6.06 -8.38
CA ALA A 92 0.56 -6.06 -7.41
C ALA A 92 -0.58 -5.11 -7.85
N VAL A 93 -0.26 -3.90 -8.29
CA VAL A 93 -1.25 -2.96 -8.84
C VAL A 93 -1.91 -3.51 -10.10
N LEU A 94 -1.13 -4.04 -11.04
CA LEU A 94 -1.68 -4.62 -12.27
C LEU A 94 -2.62 -5.81 -12.00
N ARG A 95 -2.34 -6.65 -10.99
CA ARG A 95 -3.26 -7.70 -10.55
C ARG A 95 -4.59 -7.13 -10.06
N ARG A 96 -4.56 -6.04 -9.27
CA ARG A 96 -5.76 -5.36 -8.79
C ARG A 96 -6.56 -4.73 -9.93
N LEU A 97 -5.90 -4.08 -10.88
CA LEU A 97 -6.54 -3.50 -12.06
C LEU A 97 -7.21 -4.58 -12.93
N LYS A 98 -6.53 -5.71 -13.15
CA LYS A 98 -7.08 -6.85 -13.87
C LYS A 98 -8.30 -7.45 -13.15
N GLU A 99 -8.25 -7.58 -11.84
CA GLU A 99 -9.36 -8.10 -11.04
C GLU A 99 -10.57 -7.15 -11.03
N ALA A 100 -10.34 -5.84 -11.13
CA ALA A 100 -11.41 -4.86 -11.26
C ALA A 100 -12.05 -4.82 -12.65
N ASP A 101 -11.46 -5.48 -13.65
CA ASP A 101 -11.99 -5.65 -15.01
C ASP A 101 -12.49 -4.35 -15.66
N GLY A 102 -11.69 -3.28 -15.54
CA GLY A 102 -12.01 -1.96 -16.11
C GLY A 102 -13.04 -1.14 -15.32
N ALA A 103 -13.63 -1.68 -14.25
CA ALA A 103 -14.55 -0.93 -13.40
C ALA A 103 -13.83 0.20 -12.64
N VAL A 104 -14.49 1.36 -12.55
CA VAL A 104 -14.05 2.48 -11.70
C VAL A 104 -14.50 2.19 -10.27
N THR A 105 -13.57 1.69 -9.44
CA THR A 105 -13.86 1.21 -8.08
C THR A 105 -12.63 1.28 -7.19
N SER A 106 -12.69 0.80 -5.94
CA SER A 106 -11.54 0.68 -5.05
C SER A 106 -10.38 -0.04 -5.76
N LEU A 107 -9.19 0.55 -5.79
CA LEU A 107 -7.99 -0.17 -6.23
C LEU A 107 -7.75 -1.43 -5.39
N PHE A 108 -7.89 -1.34 -4.07
CA PHE A 108 -7.73 -2.50 -3.18
C PHE A 108 -9.09 -3.04 -2.72
N GLY A 109 -9.61 -3.97 -3.51
CA GLY A 109 -10.80 -4.73 -3.17
C GLY A 109 -10.78 -6.09 -3.86
N TYR A 110 -11.90 -6.79 -3.73
CA TYR A 110 -12.18 -8.06 -4.39
C TYR A 110 -13.67 -8.19 -4.68
N HIS A 111 -14.03 -9.04 -5.63
CA HIS A 111 -15.43 -9.43 -5.83
C HIS A 111 -15.79 -10.65 -4.98
N LEU A 112 -16.94 -10.59 -4.32
CA LEU A 112 -17.57 -11.69 -3.61
C LEU A 112 -19.04 -11.74 -4.01
N ASP A 113 -19.49 -12.87 -4.53
CA ASP A 113 -20.87 -13.08 -4.98
C ASP A 113 -21.39 -11.99 -5.92
N GLY A 114 -20.53 -11.54 -6.85
CA GLY A 114 -20.84 -10.49 -7.82
C GLY A 114 -20.83 -9.06 -7.26
N ALA A 115 -20.62 -8.88 -5.96
CA ALA A 115 -20.54 -7.57 -5.32
C ALA A 115 -19.09 -7.16 -5.02
N ARG A 116 -18.77 -5.89 -5.20
CA ARG A 116 -17.47 -5.33 -4.82
C ARG A 116 -17.34 -5.23 -3.29
N GLN A 117 -16.26 -5.79 -2.77
CA GLN A 117 -15.81 -5.66 -1.39
C GLN A 117 -14.55 -4.79 -1.34
N HIS A 118 -14.58 -3.74 -0.55
CA HIS A 118 -13.45 -2.82 -0.34
C HIS A 118 -12.67 -3.24 0.91
N LEU A 119 -11.34 -3.18 0.84
CA LEU A 119 -10.50 -3.51 1.99
C LEU A 119 -10.54 -2.38 3.03
N THR A 120 -11.18 -2.65 4.17
CA THR A 120 -11.19 -1.72 5.30
C THR A 120 -9.93 -1.83 6.12
N ARG A 121 -9.51 -0.71 6.73
CA ARG A 121 -8.33 -0.68 7.62
C ARG A 121 -8.45 -1.72 8.74
N GLY A 122 -9.63 -1.84 9.35
CA GLY A 122 -9.87 -2.81 10.41
C GLY A 122 -9.73 -4.27 9.94
N ARG A 123 -10.17 -4.60 8.73
CA ARG A 123 -10.01 -5.95 8.18
C ARG A 123 -8.55 -6.26 7.87
N VAL A 124 -7.85 -5.37 7.18
CA VAL A 124 -6.42 -5.53 6.83
C VAL A 124 -5.58 -5.71 8.08
N THR A 125 -5.73 -4.83 9.08
CA THR A 125 -4.96 -4.91 10.33
C THR A 125 -5.24 -6.20 11.10
N ARG A 126 -6.51 -6.65 11.17
CA ARG A 126 -6.83 -7.92 11.85
C ARG A 126 -6.19 -9.13 11.18
N VAL A 127 -6.25 -9.21 9.84
CA VAL A 127 -5.64 -10.31 9.08
C VAL A 127 -4.12 -10.28 9.24
N ALA A 128 -3.49 -9.10 9.11
CA ALA A 128 -2.05 -8.95 9.30
C ALA A 128 -1.61 -9.36 10.72
N HIS A 129 -2.33 -8.89 11.75
CA HIS A 129 -2.07 -9.24 13.14
C HIS A 129 -2.16 -10.75 13.39
N ALA A 130 -3.20 -11.42 12.88
CA ALA A 130 -3.34 -12.86 13.02
C ALA A 130 -2.15 -13.62 12.39
N ILE A 131 -1.64 -13.17 11.25
CA ILE A 131 -0.48 -13.79 10.59
C ILE A 131 0.82 -13.52 11.36
N TRP A 132 0.99 -12.32 11.90
CA TRP A 132 2.18 -11.98 12.69
C TRP A 132 2.24 -12.75 14.00
N GLU A 133 1.10 -12.92 14.68
CA GLU A 133 0.98 -13.76 15.87
C GLU A 133 1.35 -15.22 15.60
N LEU A 134 0.94 -15.79 14.46
CA LEU A 134 1.35 -17.14 14.06
C LEU A 134 2.88 -17.26 13.88
N GLY A 135 3.55 -16.16 13.53
CA GLY A 135 5.01 -16.09 13.42
C GLY A 135 5.72 -15.66 14.70
N GLY A 136 5.01 -15.45 15.82
CA GLY A 136 5.58 -14.96 17.08
C GLY A 136 5.98 -13.49 17.08
N PHE A 137 5.45 -12.69 16.14
CA PHE A 137 5.73 -11.26 16.06
C PHE A 137 4.60 -10.43 16.66
N HIS A 138 4.90 -9.70 17.72
CA HIS A 138 3.94 -8.86 18.43
C HIS A 138 4.16 -7.36 18.15
N GLY A 139 3.10 -6.55 18.31
CA GLY A 139 3.19 -5.08 18.25
C GLY A 139 3.38 -4.49 16.84
N ILE A 140 3.26 -5.31 15.80
CA ILE A 140 3.33 -4.82 14.42
C ILE A 140 2.01 -4.12 14.06
N THR A 141 2.12 -2.92 13.49
CA THR A 141 0.97 -2.10 13.09
C THR A 141 1.05 -1.74 11.62
N GLY A 142 0.05 -1.03 11.09
CA GLY A 142 0.14 -0.46 9.74
C GLY A 142 1.35 0.47 9.54
N HIS A 143 1.85 1.08 10.62
CA HIS A 143 3.06 1.89 10.58
C HIS A 143 4.30 1.06 10.23
N SER A 144 4.33 -0.21 10.61
CA SER A 144 5.46 -1.11 10.39
C SER A 144 5.78 -1.35 8.91
N PHE A 145 4.80 -1.23 7.99
CA PHE A 145 5.09 -1.28 6.55
C PHE A 145 6.02 -0.13 6.11
N ARG A 146 5.77 1.07 6.63
CA ARG A 146 6.58 2.25 6.33
C ARG A 146 7.96 2.14 6.95
N VAL A 147 8.02 1.71 8.22
CA VAL A 147 9.29 1.51 8.93
C VAL A 147 10.14 0.48 8.19
N GLY A 148 9.60 -0.72 7.95
CA GLY A 148 10.33 -1.79 7.26
C GLY A 148 10.78 -1.41 5.86
N GLY A 149 9.92 -0.74 5.09
CA GLY A 149 10.25 -0.29 3.73
C GLY A 149 11.35 0.78 3.71
N ALA A 150 11.38 1.66 4.71
CA ALA A 150 12.43 2.68 4.86
C ALA A 150 13.75 2.04 5.34
N SER A 151 13.71 1.17 6.34
CA SER A 151 14.87 0.46 6.85
C SER A 151 15.54 -0.40 5.77
N LEU A 152 14.75 -1.10 4.94
CA LEU A 152 15.29 -1.86 3.80
C LEU A 152 16.02 -0.95 2.81
N ARG A 153 15.41 0.17 2.42
CA ARG A 153 16.03 1.13 1.48
C ARG A 153 17.32 1.70 2.03
N PHE A 154 17.34 2.03 3.32
CA PHE A 154 18.54 2.52 3.98
C PHE A 154 19.65 1.46 3.96
N ALA A 155 19.32 0.20 4.28
CA ALA A 155 20.28 -0.91 4.20
C ALA A 155 20.81 -1.15 2.77
N LEU A 156 20.04 -0.76 1.74
CA LEU A 156 20.45 -0.79 0.34
C LEU A 156 21.24 0.46 -0.09
N GLY A 157 21.58 1.36 0.83
CA GLY A 157 22.39 2.55 0.58
C GLY A 157 21.64 3.74 -0.01
N ILE A 158 20.30 3.70 -0.06
CA ILE A 158 19.51 4.86 -0.49
C ILE A 158 19.61 5.95 0.58
N SER A 159 19.85 7.20 0.13
CA SER A 159 20.04 8.32 1.04
C SER A 159 18.79 8.58 1.88
N ALA A 160 19.00 9.08 3.10
CA ALA A 160 17.89 9.43 3.97
C ALA A 160 16.98 10.52 3.36
N GLU A 161 17.55 11.45 2.58
CA GLU A 161 16.82 12.49 1.86
C GLU A 161 15.88 11.88 0.80
N GLU A 162 16.35 10.91 0.03
CA GLU A 162 15.53 10.21 -0.96
C GLU A 162 14.43 9.38 -0.28
N ILE A 163 14.75 8.69 0.82
CA ILE A 163 13.76 7.94 1.61
C ILE A 163 12.67 8.88 2.17
N CYS A 164 13.04 10.06 2.65
CA CYS A 164 12.09 11.09 3.09
C CYS A 164 11.17 11.55 1.98
N THR A 165 11.74 11.75 0.80
CA THR A 165 11.00 12.15 -0.40
C THR A 165 9.97 11.07 -0.77
N ILE A 166 10.39 9.80 -0.88
CA ILE A 166 9.50 8.66 -1.16
C ILE A 166 8.43 8.52 -0.07
N GLY A 167 8.84 8.67 1.20
CA GLY A 167 7.98 8.55 2.37
C GLY A 167 7.02 9.71 2.57
N ARG A 168 7.18 10.82 1.81
CA ARG A 168 6.41 12.05 2.01
C ARG A 168 6.50 12.55 3.46
N TRP A 169 7.71 12.47 4.04
CA TRP A 169 7.99 12.93 5.40
C TRP A 169 8.43 14.40 5.37
N LYS A 170 7.71 15.26 6.11
CA LYS A 170 8.01 16.71 6.19
C LYS A 170 9.09 17.07 7.22
N SER A 171 9.60 16.10 7.99
CA SER A 171 10.54 16.36 9.09
C SER A 171 11.54 15.22 9.26
N ASN A 172 12.51 15.41 10.17
CA ASN A 172 13.52 14.44 10.62
C ASN A 172 12.96 13.15 11.26
N ALA A 173 11.67 12.83 11.07
CA ALA A 173 11.06 11.58 11.53
C ALA A 173 11.80 10.33 11.02
N TYR A 174 12.54 10.44 9.91
CA TYR A 174 13.39 9.37 9.40
C TYR A 174 14.54 8.96 10.34
N LEU A 175 15.06 9.88 11.17
CA LEU A 175 16.12 9.60 12.14
C LEU A 175 15.69 8.53 13.17
N LEU A 176 14.39 8.34 13.38
CA LEU A 176 13.86 7.30 14.27
C LEU A 176 13.91 5.89 13.66
N TYR A 177 13.99 5.77 12.33
CA TYR A 177 13.92 4.48 11.61
C TYR A 177 15.26 4.01 11.06
N ILE A 178 16.24 4.91 11.03
CA ILE A 178 17.57 4.68 10.51
C ILE A 178 18.52 4.56 11.70
N ARG A 179 18.76 3.34 12.16
CA ARG A 179 19.82 3.03 13.12
C ARG A 179 20.94 2.33 12.37
N GLU A 180 22.16 2.82 12.51
CA GLU A 180 23.35 2.02 12.22
C GLU A 180 23.35 0.85 13.21
N TYR A 181 23.29 -0.37 12.69
CA TYR A 181 23.65 -1.53 13.49
C TYR A 181 25.18 -1.59 13.51
N SER A 182 25.75 -1.39 14.70
CA SER A 182 27.17 -1.65 15.00
C SER A 182 27.32 -3.07 15.55
#